data_AF-A0A1N7LTS6-F1
#
_entry.id   AF-A0A1N7LTS6-F1
#
_cell.length_a   1.000
_cell.length_b   1.000
_cell.length_c   1.000
_cell.angle_alpha   90.00
_cell.angle_beta   90.00
_cell.angle_gamma   90.00
#
_symmetry.space_group_name_H-M   'P 1'
#
loop_
_entity.id
_entity.type
_entity.pdbx_description
1 polymer ?
#
loop_
_entity_poly.entity_id
_entity_poly.type
_entity_poly.pdbx_seq_one_letter_code
_entity_poly.pdbx_strand_id
1 'polypeptide(L)'
;MIAAGYFLLLSAALHVLGSVLSGFSPVGLFLLFPAVLYTGFFFGLRAALVWVAWLALVCMLGGMAGTALELAKASTVPDWILVGVLIADLGAAVMLVRALWPARAG
;
A
#
# COMPACT_ATOMS: atom_id res chain seq x y z
N MET A 1 -8.38 -9.96 -8.83
CA MET A 1 -7.53 -9.65 -7.66
C MET A 1 -6.11 -9.27 -8.04
N ILE A 2 -5.48 -9.88 -9.05
CA ILE A 2 -4.08 -9.59 -9.41
C ILE A 2 -3.80 -8.12 -9.75
N ALA A 3 -4.77 -7.41 -10.34
CA ALA A 3 -4.65 -5.97 -10.62
C ALA A 3 -4.37 -5.14 -9.35
N ALA A 4 -5.07 -5.42 -8.24
CA ALA A 4 -4.78 -4.79 -6.95
C ALA A 4 -3.38 -5.16 -6.44
N GLY A 5 -2.94 -6.40 -6.72
CA GLY A 5 -1.59 -6.85 -6.41
C GLY A 5 -0.50 -6.02 -7.06
N TYR A 6 -0.67 -5.55 -8.30
CA TYR A 6 0.32 -4.69 -8.95
C TYR A 6 0.44 -3.32 -8.27
N PHE A 7 -0.68 -2.74 -7.81
CA PHE A 7 -0.66 -1.52 -7.02
C PHE A 7 0.00 -1.72 -5.65
N LEU A 8 -0.21 -2.86 -4.99
CA LEU A 8 0.49 -3.22 -3.76
C LEU A 8 2.00 -3.32 -3.95
N LEU A 9 2.45 -3.93 -5.05
CA LEU A 9 3.88 -4.02 -5.38
C LEU A 9 4.48 -2.65 -5.70
N LEU A 10 3.74 -1.79 -6.42
CA LEU A 10 4.15 -0.42 -6.66
C LEU A 10 4.31 0.35 -5.35
N SER A 11 3.32 0.26 -4.45
CA SER A 11 3.39 0.85 -3.11
C SER A 11 4.58 0.31 -2.32
N ALA A 12 4.81 -1.01 -2.34
CA ALA A 12 5.96 -1.63 -1.68
C ALA A 12 7.30 -1.10 -2.21
N ALA A 13 7.44 -0.94 -3.53
CA ALA A 13 8.64 -0.37 -4.14
C ALA A 13 8.87 1.08 -3.72
N LEU A 14 7.80 1.89 -3.66
CA LEU A 14 7.86 3.27 -3.20
C LEU A 14 8.22 3.37 -1.72
N HIS A 15 7.73 2.46 -0.88
CA HIS A 15 8.12 2.37 0.53
C HIS A 15 9.62 2.07 0.68
N VAL A 16 10.15 1.09 -0.06
CA VAL A 16 11.61 0.78 -0.07
C VAL A 16 12.41 2.00 -0.54
N LEU A 17 11.95 2.67 -1.61
CA LEU A 17 12.61 3.87 -2.11
C LEU A 17 12.56 5.01 -1.07
N GLY A 18 11.43 5.19 -0.39
CA GLY A 18 11.28 6.12 0.72
C GLY A 18 12.25 5.84 1.87
N SER A 19 12.43 4.57 2.24
CA SER A 19 13.42 4.14 3.24
C SER A 19 14.85 4.51 2.85
N VAL A 20 15.22 4.27 1.59
CA VAL A 20 16.56 4.59 1.07
C VAL A 20 16.78 6.10 1.06
N LEU A 21 15.81 6.87 0.55
CA LEU A 21 15.91 8.32 0.39
C LEU A 21 15.87 9.07 1.73
N SER A 22 15.26 8.50 2.77
CA SER A 22 15.32 9.06 4.12
C SER A 22 16.62 8.70 4.87
N GLY A 23 17.57 8.02 4.21
CA GLY A 23 18.81 7.58 4.83
C GLY A 23 18.58 6.52 5.93
N PHE A 24 17.52 5.72 5.80
CA PHE A 24 17.10 4.75 6.82
C PHE A 24 16.84 5.39 8.19
N SER A 25 16.24 6.59 8.19
CA SER A 25 15.69 7.19 9.41
C SER A 25 14.71 6.23 10.12
N PRO A 26 14.33 6.45 11.40
CA PRO A 26 13.35 5.60 12.08
C PRO A 26 12.04 5.46 11.30
N VAL A 27 11.56 6.54 10.67
CA VAL A 27 10.41 6.52 9.77
C VAL A 27 10.71 5.68 8.52
N GLY A 28 11.88 5.86 7.91
CA GLY A 28 12.32 5.06 6.76
C GLY A 28 12.39 3.56 7.06
N LEU A 29 12.93 3.16 8.20
CA LEU A 29 12.96 1.76 8.63
C LEU A 29 11.55 1.21 8.84
N PHE A 30 10.65 2.01 9.41
CA PHE A 30 9.24 1.65 9.53
C PHE A 30 8.60 1.39 8.16
N LEU A 31 8.92 2.16 7.10
CA LEU A 31 8.39 1.94 5.75
C LEU A 31 8.75 0.57 5.15
N LEU A 32 9.81 -0.09 5.63
CA LEU A 32 10.14 -1.46 5.17
C LEU A 32 9.11 -2.49 5.65
N PHE A 33 8.44 -2.25 6.79
CA PHE A 33 7.40 -3.16 7.29
C PHE A 33 6.20 -3.23 6.32
N PRO A 34 5.55 -2.11 5.93
CA PRO A 34 4.54 -2.13 4.88
C PRO A 34 5.04 -2.73 3.57
N ALA A 35 6.28 -2.47 3.15
CA ALA A 35 6.83 -3.02 1.91
C ALA A 35 6.84 -4.56 1.90
N VAL A 36 7.32 -5.16 2.99
CA VAL A 36 7.31 -6.63 3.15
C VAL A 36 5.88 -7.15 3.23
N LEU A 37 5.02 -6.50 4.02
CA LEU A 37 3.63 -6.89 4.20
C LEU A 37 2.85 -6.88 2.87
N TYR A 38 2.98 -5.82 2.07
CA TYR A 38 2.28 -5.65 0.79
C TYR A 38 2.79 -6.64 -0.26
N THR A 39 4.08 -6.98 -0.21
CA THR A 39 4.65 -8.07 -1.02
C THR A 39 4.03 -9.42 -0.62
N GLY A 40 3.86 -9.69 0.67
CA GLY A 40 3.14 -10.87 1.16
C GLY A 40 1.69 -10.92 0.68
N PHE A 41 0.98 -9.80 0.74
CA PHE A 41 -0.38 -9.70 0.22
C PHE A 41 -0.46 -9.95 -1.28
N PHE A 42 0.52 -9.50 -2.08
CA PHE A 42 0.57 -9.82 -3.51
C PHE A 42 0.51 -11.33 -3.77
N PHE A 43 1.30 -12.13 -3.03
CA PHE A 43 1.27 -13.59 -3.18
C PHE A 43 -0.08 -14.19 -2.76
N GLY A 44 -0.68 -13.69 -1.68
CA GLY A 44 -2.01 -14.14 -1.25
C GLY A 44 -3.13 -13.77 -2.25
N LEU A 45 -3.04 -12.59 -2.86
CA LEU A 45 -3.96 -12.16 -3.93
C LEU A 45 -3.77 -12.94 -5.23
N ARG A 46 -2.52 -13.33 -5.55
CA ARG A 46 -2.20 -14.21 -6.68
C ARG A 46 -2.79 -15.61 -6.47
N ALA A 47 -2.83 -16.08 -5.22
CA ALA A 47 -3.50 -17.32 -4.83
C ALA A 47 -5.03 -17.16 -4.67
N ALA A 48 -5.61 -16.00 -5.03
CA ALA A 48 -7.03 -15.70 -4.94
C ALA A 48 -7.64 -15.87 -3.54
N LEU A 49 -6.85 -15.63 -2.48
CA LEU A 49 -7.32 -15.74 -1.10
C LEU A 49 -8.15 -14.51 -0.71
N VAL A 50 -9.47 -14.70 -0.56
CA VAL A 50 -10.42 -13.61 -0.26
C VAL A 50 -10.16 -12.95 1.08
N TRP A 51 -9.77 -13.72 2.11
CA TRP A 51 -9.43 -13.16 3.42
C TRP A 51 -8.19 -12.23 3.35
N VAL A 52 -7.22 -12.55 2.47
CA VAL A 52 -6.07 -11.67 2.21
C VAL A 52 -6.51 -10.39 1.53
N ALA A 53 -7.48 -10.45 0.61
CA ALA A 53 -8.02 -9.26 -0.02
C ALA A 53 -8.68 -8.31 0.99
N TRP A 54 -9.42 -8.85 1.97
CA TRP A 54 -9.97 -8.05 3.08
C TRP A 54 -8.88 -7.43 3.94
N LEU A 55 -7.89 -8.23 4.33
CA LEU A 55 -6.77 -7.75 5.15
C LEU A 55 -5.96 -6.66 4.42
N ALA A 56 -5.65 -6.89 3.15
CA ALA A 56 -4.96 -5.92 2.30
C ALA A 56 -5.76 -4.62 2.19
N LEU A 57 -7.09 -4.69 2.04
CA LEU A 57 -7.95 -3.49 1.96
C LEU A 57 -7.86 -2.66 3.25
N VAL A 58 -7.97 -3.30 4.42
CA VAL A 58 -7.82 -2.61 5.71
C VAL A 58 -6.43 -1.97 5.82
N CYS A 59 -5.39 -2.69 5.39
CA CYS A 59 -4.02 -2.17 5.39
C CYS A 59 -3.81 -1.00 4.42
N MET A 60 -4.48 -0.95 3.27
CA MET A 60 -4.42 0.21 2.36
C MET A 60 -5.05 1.44 3.00
N LEU A 61 -6.19 1.28 3.68
CA LEU A 61 -6.83 2.39 4.39
C LEU A 61 -5.95 2.91 5.53
N GLY A 62 -5.34 1.99 6.30
CA GLY A 62 -4.38 2.34 7.34
C GLY A 62 -3.10 2.99 6.80
N GLY A 63 -2.56 2.46 5.69
CA GLY A 63 -1.38 2.98 4.99
C GLY A 63 -1.59 4.40 4.49
N MET A 64 -2.75 4.68 3.89
CA MET A 64 -3.12 6.03 3.48
C MET A 64 -3.23 6.99 4.66
N ALA A 65 -3.88 6.58 5.76
CA ALA A 65 -3.99 7.41 6.95
C ALA A 65 -2.61 7.74 7.56
N GLY A 66 -1.73 6.74 7.68
CA GLY A 66 -0.36 6.93 8.15
C GLY A 66 0.45 7.84 7.24
N THR A 67 0.38 7.63 5.93
CA THR A 67 1.09 8.43 4.93
C THR A 67 0.61 9.88 4.90
N ALA A 68 -0.69 10.13 5.06
CA ALA A 68 -1.25 11.47 5.16
C ALA A 68 -0.77 12.20 6.42
N LEU A 69 -0.66 11.50 7.55
CA LEU A 69 -0.11 12.07 8.79
C LEU A 69 1.38 12.41 8.64
N GLU A 70 2.15 11.57 7.95
CA GLU A 70 3.57 11.86 7.67
C GLU A 70 3.74 13.07 6.75
N LEU A 71 2.88 13.22 5.73
CA LEU A 71 2.87 14.39 4.85
C LEU A 71 2.56 15.68 5.63
N ALA A 72 1.66 15.63 6.61
CA ALA A 72 1.32 16.77 7.46
C ALA A 72 2.44 17.18 8.44
N LYS A 73 3.36 16.28 8.77
CA LYS A 73 4.43 16.49 9.78
C LYS A 73 5.77 16.93 9.20
N ALA A 74 5.87 17.13 7.87
CA ALA A 74 7.14 17.39 7.18
C ALA A 74 8.21 16.31 7.49
N SER A 75 7.91 15.08 7.06
CA SER A 75 8.73 13.89 7.33
C SER A 75 10.11 13.93 6.66
N THR A 76 11.00 13.05 7.11
CA THR A 76 12.32 12.81 6.48
C THR A 76 12.23 12.14 5.10
N VAL A 77 11.05 11.65 4.74
CA VAL A 77 10.77 11.00 3.45
C VAL A 77 10.27 12.06 2.46
N PRO A 78 10.77 12.10 1.21
CA PRO A 78 10.33 13.09 0.24
C PRO A 78 8.82 13.06 -0.03
N ASP A 79 8.16 14.23 -0.06
CA ASP A 79 6.71 14.36 -0.23
C ASP A 79 6.18 13.66 -1.50
N TRP A 80 6.94 13.71 -2.61
CA TRP A 80 6.53 13.07 -3.86
C TRP A 80 6.47 11.54 -3.74
N ILE A 81 7.31 10.93 -2.88
CA ILE A 81 7.23 9.50 -2.56
C ILE A 81 5.95 9.21 -1.79
N LEU A 82 5.67 10.02 -0.75
CA LEU A 82 4.48 9.86 0.09
C LEU A 82 3.19 10.03 -0.73
N VAL A 83 3.14 11.01 -1.64
CA VAL A 83 2.03 11.17 -2.59
C VAL A 83 1.93 9.96 -3.53
N GLY A 84 3.06 9.44 -4.02
CA GLY A 84 3.10 8.21 -4.82
C GLY A 84 2.51 7.01 -4.08
N VAL A 85 2.88 6.84 -2.80
CA VAL A 85 2.33 5.79 -1.92
C VAL A 85 0.81 5.95 -1.77
N LEU A 86 0.33 7.17 -1.49
CA LEU A 86 -1.11 7.44 -1.39
C LEU A 86 -1.88 7.06 -2.66
N ILE A 87 -1.35 7.40 -3.83
CA ILE A 87 -1.98 7.07 -5.11
C ILE A 87 -1.97 5.55 -5.35
N ALA A 88 -0.86 4.89 -5.04
CA ALA A 88 -0.73 3.44 -5.17
C ALA A 88 -1.70 2.70 -4.24
N ASP A 89 -1.77 3.11 -2.97
CA ASP A 89 -2.67 2.53 -1.97
C ASP A 89 -4.14 2.75 -2.33
N LEU A 90 -4.49 3.95 -2.82
CA LEU A 90 -5.83 4.24 -3.32
C LEU A 90 -6.18 3.36 -4.53
N GLY A 91 -5.26 3.20 -5.48
CA GLY A 91 -5.42 2.32 -6.62
C GLY A 91 -5.65 0.86 -6.20
N ALA A 92 -4.85 0.37 -5.25
CA ALA A 92 -5.02 -0.96 -4.67
C ALA A 92 -6.39 -1.10 -3.98
N ALA A 93 -6.78 -0.13 -3.15
CA ALA A 93 -8.06 -0.15 -2.43
C ALA A 93 -9.27 -0.18 -3.39
N VAL A 94 -9.28 0.67 -4.42
CA VAL A 94 -10.35 0.68 -5.43
C VAL A 94 -10.43 -0.67 -6.14
N MET A 95 -9.30 -1.25 -6.54
CA MET A 95 -9.29 -2.56 -7.20
C MET A 95 -9.72 -3.70 -6.28
N LEU A 96 -9.37 -3.64 -4.99
CA LEU A 96 -9.80 -4.60 -3.98
C LEU A 96 -11.31 -4.50 -3.74
N VAL A 97 -11.86 -3.30 -3.57
CA VAL A 97 -13.31 -3.09 -3.41
C VAL A 97 -14.06 -3.63 -4.62
N ARG A 98 -13.60 -3.33 -5.84
CA ARG A 98 -14.22 -3.88 -7.07
C ARG A 98 -14.15 -5.40 -7.16
N ALA A 99 -13.09 -6.01 -6.64
CA ALA A 99 -12.91 -7.46 -6.65
C ALA A 99 -13.71 -8.17 -5.55
N LEU A 100 -13.87 -7.55 -4.39
CA LEU A 100 -14.60 -8.08 -3.23
C LEU A 100 -16.11 -7.86 -3.34
N TRP A 101 -16.51 -6.77 -3.98
CA TRP A 101 -17.89 -6.38 -4.20
C TRP A 101 -18.16 -6.27 -5.70
N PRO A 102 -18.10 -7.39 -6.46
CA PRO A 102 -18.54 -7.37 -7.84
C PRO A 102 -19.97 -6.83 -7.85
N ALA A 103 -20.23 -5.80 -8.67
CA ALA A 103 -21.55 -5.20 -8.79
C ALA A 103 -22.58 -6.33 -8.87
N ARG A 104 -23.55 -6.35 -7.95
CA ARG A 104 -24.68 -7.26 -8.06
C ARG A 104 -25.30 -6.99 -9.42
N ALA A 105 -25.04 -7.88 -10.40
CA ALA A 105 -25.93 -7.99 -11.55
C ALA A 105 -27.30 -8.32 -10.96
N GLY A 106 -28.30 -7.54 -11.37
CA GLY A 106 -29.63 -7.45 -10.78
C GLY A 106 -30.32 -8.79 -10.54
#